data_AF-A0A7V2PV06-F1
#
_entry.id   AF-A0A7V2PV06-F1
#
_cell.length_a   1.000
_cell.length_b   1.000
_cell.length_c   1.000
_cell.angle_alpha   90.00
_cell.angle_beta   90.00
_cell.angle_gamma   90.00
#
_symmetry.space_group_name_H-M   'P 1'
#
loop_
_entity.id
_entity.type
_entity.pdbx_description
1 polymer ?
#
loop_
_entity_poly.entity_id
_entity_poly.type
_entity_poly.pdbx_seq_one_letter_code
_entity_poly.pdbx_strand_id
1 'polypeptide(L)'
;MKKNKIILVVAVMMVFATILSACALLTQVSGIITKKVASSISNADLKPEDVQIAMNDLVLRPDDLPDEYRIPPSGESRYANLAVINERGELQGKKYIVATGRVDGWRINLVRSNKEDIAPSYFESTIEVFETSEGAALAISPDWYKAYLTEGEPPTLEDGCNIGNACLLYHSSKHDPATNLTTVRYEVAFTYRNLLVWVMGRGLDVDVTPDYVLNAAQTVYDKIVQYESGSK
;
A
#
# COMPACT_ATOMS: atom_id res chain seq x y z
N MET A 1 -22.69 49.68 42.14
CA MET A 1 -21.89 48.52 41.67
C MET A 1 -22.65 47.47 40.81
N LYS A 2 -23.93 47.67 40.41
CA LYS A 2 -24.66 46.69 39.56
C LYS A 2 -24.61 46.94 38.04
N LYS A 3 -24.28 48.16 37.58
CA LYS A 3 -24.28 48.51 36.14
C LYS A 3 -23.09 47.94 35.35
N ASN A 4 -21.94 47.72 35.98
CA ASN A 4 -20.73 47.29 35.25
C ASN A 4 -20.72 45.80 34.88
N LYS A 5 -21.55 44.95 35.52
CA LYS A 5 -21.63 43.52 35.19
C LYS A 5 -22.45 43.24 33.92
N ILE A 6 -23.42 44.08 33.58
CA ILE A 6 -24.28 43.87 32.42
C ILE A 6 -23.53 44.20 31.11
N ILE A 7 -22.66 45.20 31.13
CA ILE A 7 -21.88 45.62 29.95
C ILE A 7 -20.88 44.52 29.53
N LEU A 8 -20.28 43.81 30.49
CA LEU A 8 -19.31 42.75 30.20
C LEU A 8 -19.96 41.52 29.53
N VAL A 9 -21.18 41.15 29.95
CA VAL A 9 -21.88 39.99 29.40
C VAL A 9 -22.33 40.23 27.95
N VAL A 10 -22.77 41.46 27.63
CA VAL A 10 -23.17 41.83 26.27
C VAL A 10 -21.96 41.87 25.32
N ALA A 11 -20.80 42.33 25.79
CA ALA A 11 -19.58 42.35 24.99
C ALA A 11 -19.08 40.92 24.65
N VAL A 12 -19.13 39.99 25.60
CA VAL A 12 -18.72 38.59 25.37
C VAL A 12 -19.67 37.87 24.39
N MET A 13 -20.98 38.12 24.48
CA MET A 13 -21.94 37.54 23.53
C MET A 13 -21.79 38.07 22.10
N MET A 14 -21.44 39.35 21.91
CA MET A 14 -21.19 39.88 20.56
C MET A 14 -19.92 39.31 19.92
N VAL A 15 -18.88 39.01 20.70
CA VAL A 15 -17.65 38.35 20.18
C VAL A 15 -17.91 36.89 19.79
N PHE A 16 -18.76 36.17 20.52
CA PHE A 16 -19.14 34.81 20.14
C PHE A 16 -19.99 34.75 18.86
N ALA A 17 -20.87 35.73 18.65
CA ALA A 17 -21.70 35.79 17.44
C ALA A 17 -20.89 36.07 16.16
N THR A 18 -19.83 36.86 16.24
CA THR A 18 -18.96 37.15 15.08
C THR A 18 -18.04 35.98 14.72
N ILE A 19 -17.56 35.22 15.71
CA ILE A 19 -16.73 34.01 15.47
C ILE A 19 -17.56 32.89 14.80
N LEU A 20 -18.83 32.72 15.19
CA LEU A 20 -19.70 31.71 14.57
C LEU A 20 -20.03 32.04 13.10
N SER A 21 -20.15 33.32 12.74
CA SER A 21 -20.45 33.73 11.37
C SER A 21 -19.26 33.59 10.41
N ALA A 22 -18.02 33.66 10.89
CA ALA A 22 -16.83 33.42 10.08
C ALA A 22 -16.63 31.94 9.74
N CYS A 23 -17.10 31.03 10.61
CA CYS A 23 -16.99 29.59 10.40
C CYS A 23 -17.95 29.07 9.30
N ALA A 24 -19.06 29.77 9.05
CA ALA A 24 -20.03 29.42 8.01
C ALA A 24 -19.62 29.86 6.59
N LEU A 25 -18.79 30.89 6.44
CA LEU A 25 -18.30 31.31 5.12
C LEU A 25 -17.16 30.42 4.59
N LEU A 26 -16.36 29.81 5.47
CA LEU A 26 -15.31 28.87 5.07
C LEU A 26 -15.87 27.54 4.54
N THR A 27 -17.10 27.19 4.90
CA THR A 27 -17.75 25.95 4.42
C THR A 27 -18.30 26.08 3.00
N GLN A 28 -18.66 27.29 2.54
CA GLN A 28 -19.18 27.49 1.18
C GLN A 28 -18.08 27.69 0.12
N VAL A 29 -16.91 28.22 0.49
CA VAL A 29 -15.80 28.40 -0.48
C VAL A 29 -15.11 27.08 -0.80
N SER A 30 -15.05 26.13 0.14
CA SER A 30 -14.52 24.78 -0.11
C SER A 30 -15.38 23.93 -1.06
N GLY A 31 -16.67 24.25 -1.21
CA GLY A 31 -17.59 23.51 -2.09
C GLY A 31 -17.51 23.90 -3.57
N ILE A 32 -16.94 25.08 -3.90
CA ILE A 32 -16.89 25.59 -5.27
C ILE A 32 -15.54 25.27 -5.93
N ILE A 33 -14.46 25.14 -5.16
CA ILE A 33 -13.11 24.88 -5.71
C ILE A 33 -12.86 23.39 -5.99
N THR A 34 -13.60 22.46 -5.37
CA THR A 34 -13.41 21.01 -5.58
C THR A 34 -14.17 20.43 -6.77
N LYS A 35 -14.95 21.22 -7.51
CA LYS A 35 -15.78 20.70 -8.63
C LYS A 35 -15.10 20.68 -9.99
N LYS A 36 -13.78 20.92 -10.07
CA LYS A 36 -13.11 21.07 -11.37
C LYS A 36 -11.68 20.53 -11.41
N VAL A 37 -11.49 19.24 -11.10
CA VAL A 37 -10.66 18.26 -11.85
C VAL A 37 -11.06 16.85 -11.38
N ALA A 38 -12.30 16.43 -11.63
CA ALA A 38 -12.53 15.01 -11.82
C ALA A 38 -12.16 14.75 -13.28
N SER A 39 -10.85 14.63 -13.56
CA SER A 39 -10.43 14.09 -14.84
C SER A 39 -11.07 12.70 -14.93
N SER A 40 -11.69 12.42 -16.06
CA SER A 40 -12.23 11.10 -16.39
C SER A 40 -11.07 10.12 -16.51
N ILE A 41 -10.49 9.70 -15.38
CA ILE A 41 -9.68 8.49 -15.34
C ILE A 41 -10.67 7.39 -15.64
N SER A 42 -10.55 6.78 -16.82
CA SER A 42 -11.41 5.66 -17.18
C SER A 42 -11.19 4.57 -16.12
N ASN A 43 -12.26 4.07 -15.52
CA ASN A 43 -12.22 2.88 -14.66
C ASN A 43 -12.02 1.59 -15.48
N ALA A 44 -11.47 1.69 -16.69
CA ALA A 44 -11.21 0.55 -17.55
C ALA A 44 -10.00 -0.22 -17.00
N ASP A 45 -10.06 -1.54 -17.03
CA ASP A 45 -8.90 -2.36 -16.70
C ASP A 45 -7.73 -2.06 -17.63
N LEU A 46 -6.51 -2.22 -17.12
CA LEU A 46 -5.32 -2.13 -17.96
C LEU A 46 -5.28 -3.35 -18.86
N LYS A 47 -4.91 -3.13 -20.11
CA LYS A 47 -4.68 -4.22 -21.04
C LYS A 47 -3.51 -5.07 -20.55
N PRO A 48 -3.69 -6.38 -20.28
CA PRO A 48 -2.63 -7.21 -19.72
C PRO A 48 -1.35 -7.22 -20.57
N GLU A 49 -1.47 -7.08 -21.89
CA GLU A 49 -0.34 -6.99 -22.81
C GLU A 49 0.51 -5.73 -22.63
N ASP A 50 -0.11 -4.59 -22.30
CA ASP A 50 0.59 -3.32 -22.14
C ASP A 50 1.36 -3.32 -20.82
N VAL A 51 0.73 -3.84 -19.76
CA VAL A 51 1.35 -3.91 -18.42
C VAL A 51 2.49 -4.92 -18.39
N GLN A 52 2.34 -6.07 -19.05
CA GLN A 52 3.36 -7.13 -19.06
C GLN A 52 4.73 -6.62 -19.55
N ILE A 53 4.74 -5.66 -20.46
CA ILE A 53 5.97 -5.07 -21.02
C ILE A 53 6.68 -4.18 -19.99
N ALA A 54 5.95 -3.61 -19.03
CA ALA A 54 6.45 -2.63 -18.07
C ALA A 54 6.50 -3.11 -16.62
N MET A 55 6.06 -4.34 -16.31
CA MET A 55 5.97 -4.81 -14.91
C MET A 55 7.28 -4.71 -14.14
N ASN A 56 8.42 -4.92 -14.82
CA ASN A 56 9.73 -4.76 -14.22
C ASN A 56 9.96 -3.30 -13.76
N ASP A 57 9.46 -2.31 -14.48
CA ASP A 57 9.63 -0.90 -14.12
C ASP A 57 8.64 -0.47 -13.02
N LEU A 58 7.55 -1.21 -12.82
CA LEU A 58 6.49 -0.91 -11.87
C LEU A 58 6.73 -1.48 -10.46
N VAL A 59 7.62 -2.45 -10.28
CA VAL A 59 8.01 -2.92 -8.94
C VAL A 59 8.98 -1.96 -8.25
N LEU A 60 9.18 -2.13 -6.95
CA LEU A 60 10.15 -1.35 -6.16
C LEU A 60 11.59 -1.54 -6.68
N ARG A 61 12.33 -0.43 -6.82
CA ARG A 61 13.74 -0.39 -7.21
C ARG A 61 14.60 0.19 -6.08
N PRO A 62 15.93 -0.04 -6.09
CA PRO A 62 16.83 0.59 -5.11
C PRO A 62 16.63 2.10 -4.96
N ASP A 63 16.52 2.82 -6.08
CA ASP A 63 16.37 4.28 -6.09
C ASP A 63 14.98 4.76 -5.61
N ASP A 64 14.03 3.86 -5.40
CA ASP A 64 12.70 4.16 -4.85
C ASP A 64 12.71 4.20 -3.31
N LEU A 65 13.81 3.79 -2.67
CA LEU A 65 13.97 3.67 -1.22
C LEU A 65 14.90 4.76 -0.65
N PRO A 66 14.66 5.21 0.60
CA PRO A 66 15.47 6.27 1.19
C PRO A 66 16.88 5.82 1.60
N ASP A 67 17.06 4.54 1.91
CA ASP A 67 18.36 3.94 2.24
C ASP A 67 18.93 3.14 1.06
N GLU A 68 20.21 2.77 1.15
CA GLU A 68 20.87 2.06 0.06
C GLU A 68 20.51 0.56 0.05
N TYR A 69 19.95 0.10 -1.07
CA TYR A 69 19.64 -1.30 -1.31
C TYR A 69 20.32 -1.82 -2.57
N ARG A 70 20.47 -3.13 -2.66
CA ARG A 70 20.94 -3.82 -3.86
C ARG A 70 20.04 -4.98 -4.21
N ILE A 71 19.95 -5.27 -5.51
CA ILE A 71 19.31 -6.49 -6.02
C ILE A 71 20.35 -7.63 -5.89
N PRO A 72 20.10 -8.69 -5.09
CA PRO A 72 21.00 -9.82 -5.03
C PRO A 72 20.99 -10.61 -6.35
N PRO A 73 21.98 -11.49 -6.60
CA PRO A 73 21.91 -12.43 -7.73
C PRO A 73 20.60 -13.22 -7.70
N SER A 74 19.90 -13.29 -8.85
CA SER A 74 18.55 -13.88 -8.95
C SER A 74 17.49 -13.20 -8.07
N GLY A 75 17.75 -11.99 -7.59
CA GLY A 75 16.82 -11.18 -6.82
C GLY A 75 15.64 -10.67 -7.63
N GLU A 76 15.69 -10.73 -8.95
CA GLU A 76 14.64 -10.27 -9.84
C GLU A 76 14.24 -11.37 -10.82
N SER A 77 12.93 -11.56 -11.01
CA SER A 77 12.41 -12.58 -11.91
C SER A 77 10.95 -12.32 -12.32
N ARG A 78 10.58 -12.85 -13.49
CA ARG A 78 9.18 -12.97 -13.90
C ARG A 78 8.45 -13.94 -12.96
N TYR A 79 7.34 -13.49 -12.40
CA TYR A 79 6.49 -14.30 -11.54
C TYR A 79 5.38 -14.96 -12.37
N ALA A 80 5.75 -15.93 -13.20
CA ALA A 80 4.81 -16.63 -14.08
C ALA A 80 3.86 -17.57 -13.31
N ASN A 81 2.77 -17.99 -13.96
CA ASN A 81 1.80 -18.94 -13.39
C ASN A 81 2.44 -20.25 -12.89
N LEU A 82 3.51 -20.73 -13.52
CA LEU A 82 4.25 -21.90 -13.04
C LEU A 82 4.89 -21.66 -11.66
N ALA A 83 5.41 -20.46 -11.39
CA ALA A 83 5.97 -20.12 -10.09
C ALA A 83 4.88 -20.12 -9.00
N VAL A 84 3.70 -19.57 -9.30
CA VAL A 84 2.53 -19.59 -8.42
C VAL A 84 2.08 -21.02 -8.10
N ILE A 85 2.04 -21.89 -9.13
CA ILE A 85 1.70 -23.32 -8.97
C ILE A 85 2.72 -24.02 -8.08
N ASN A 86 4.01 -23.75 -8.24
CA ASN A 86 5.06 -24.36 -7.42
C ASN A 86 5.00 -23.88 -5.96
N GLU A 87 4.71 -22.60 -5.72
CA GLU A 87 4.65 -22.01 -4.38
C GLU A 87 3.40 -22.42 -3.60
N ARG A 88 2.24 -22.47 -4.25
CA ARG A 88 0.96 -22.82 -3.61
C ARG A 88 0.66 -24.32 -3.64
N GLY A 89 1.43 -25.09 -4.42
CA GLY A 89 1.15 -26.49 -4.74
C GLY A 89 0.19 -26.62 -5.93
N GLU A 90 0.32 -27.74 -6.67
CA GLU A 90 -0.26 -27.87 -8.02
C GLU A 90 -1.76 -27.58 -8.07
N LEU A 91 -2.53 -28.24 -7.20
CA LEU A 91 -3.99 -28.11 -7.17
C LEU A 91 -4.42 -26.70 -6.78
N GLN A 92 -3.84 -26.15 -5.71
CA GLN A 92 -4.25 -24.85 -5.18
C GLN A 92 -3.83 -23.70 -6.10
N GLY A 93 -2.62 -23.77 -6.67
CA GLY A 93 -2.16 -22.78 -7.63
C GLY A 93 -3.02 -22.74 -8.89
N LYS A 94 -3.40 -23.91 -9.45
CA LYS A 94 -4.32 -23.97 -10.59
C LYS A 94 -5.70 -23.40 -10.26
N LYS A 95 -6.25 -23.73 -9.08
CA LYS A 95 -7.54 -23.17 -8.64
C LYS A 95 -7.48 -21.66 -8.49
N TYR A 96 -6.42 -21.13 -7.87
CA TYR A 96 -6.20 -19.69 -7.74
C TYR A 96 -6.18 -19.01 -9.12
N ILE A 97 -5.33 -19.49 -10.03
CA ILE A 97 -5.21 -18.90 -11.38
C ILE A 97 -6.55 -18.85 -12.11
N VAL A 98 -7.31 -19.96 -12.09
CA VAL A 98 -8.61 -20.03 -12.76
C VAL A 98 -9.65 -19.16 -12.07
N ALA A 99 -9.68 -19.12 -10.74
CA ALA A 99 -10.66 -18.34 -9.99
C ALA A 99 -10.45 -16.84 -10.15
N THR A 100 -9.19 -16.39 -10.14
CA THR A 100 -8.86 -14.96 -10.18
C THR A 100 -8.60 -14.44 -11.59
N GLY A 101 -8.47 -15.31 -12.60
CA GLY A 101 -8.07 -14.90 -13.95
C GLY A 101 -6.64 -14.33 -13.97
N ARG A 102 -5.71 -14.93 -13.21
CA ARG A 102 -4.33 -14.43 -13.16
C ARG A 102 -3.61 -14.62 -14.49
N VAL A 103 -3.02 -13.55 -15.00
CA VAL A 103 -2.27 -13.54 -16.25
C VAL A 103 -0.78 -13.77 -16.00
N ASP A 104 -0.14 -12.89 -15.24
CA ASP A 104 1.31 -12.89 -15.04
C ASP A 104 1.74 -12.06 -13.82
N GLY A 105 3.04 -11.94 -13.57
CA GLY A 105 3.57 -11.00 -12.59
C GLY A 105 5.07 -10.79 -12.70
N TRP A 106 5.58 -9.92 -11.83
CA TRP A 106 7.00 -9.67 -11.65
C TRP A 106 7.34 -9.59 -10.17
N ARG A 107 8.49 -10.12 -9.79
CA ARG A 107 8.98 -10.14 -8.41
C ARG A 107 10.41 -9.62 -8.36
N ILE A 108 10.66 -8.77 -7.37
CA ILE A 108 12.00 -8.30 -7.02
C ILE A 108 12.23 -8.39 -5.51
N ASN A 109 13.47 -8.72 -5.17
CA ASN A 109 13.99 -8.79 -3.82
C ASN A 109 15.12 -7.78 -3.71
N LEU A 110 15.14 -7.02 -2.62
CA LEU A 110 16.17 -6.04 -2.32
C LEU A 110 16.78 -6.36 -0.96
N VAL A 111 18.09 -6.20 -0.84
CA VAL A 111 18.84 -6.40 0.41
C VAL A 111 19.51 -5.09 0.79
N ARG A 112 19.37 -4.70 2.06
CA ARG A 112 20.00 -3.49 2.60
C ARG A 112 21.52 -3.58 2.41
N SER A 113 22.13 -2.56 1.81
CA SER A 113 23.56 -2.54 1.52
C SER A 113 24.38 -2.28 2.77
N ASN A 114 23.93 -1.37 3.62
CA ASN A 114 24.60 -0.97 4.84
C ASN A 114 23.89 -1.54 6.07
N LYS A 115 24.61 -2.28 6.93
CA LYS A 115 23.97 -2.95 8.08
C LYS A 115 23.74 -1.99 9.26
N GLU A 116 24.38 -0.83 9.25
CA GLU A 116 24.26 0.20 10.29
C GLU A 116 23.00 1.07 10.11
N ASP A 117 22.36 1.06 8.93
CA ASP A 117 21.15 1.83 8.65
C ASP A 117 19.93 1.27 9.41
N ILE A 118 19.10 2.15 9.96
CA ILE A 118 17.85 1.81 10.64
C ILE A 118 16.73 1.71 9.60
N ALA A 119 16.71 0.58 8.89
CA ALA A 119 15.77 0.30 7.80
C ALA A 119 15.47 -1.20 7.66
N PRO A 120 14.49 -1.66 6.89
CA PRO A 120 14.32 -3.10 6.62
C PRO A 120 15.59 -3.75 6.05
N SER A 121 16.03 -4.88 6.62
CA SER A 121 17.20 -5.59 6.09
C SER A 121 16.92 -6.23 4.73
N TYR A 122 15.65 -6.44 4.41
CA TYR A 122 15.18 -7.06 3.18
C TYR A 122 13.82 -6.52 2.76
N PHE A 123 13.67 -6.27 1.47
CA PHE A 123 12.39 -6.03 0.81
C PHE A 123 12.07 -7.12 -0.21
N GLU A 124 10.78 -7.39 -0.38
CA GLU A 124 10.22 -8.07 -1.55
C GLU A 124 9.08 -7.21 -2.09
N SER A 125 9.08 -6.99 -3.40
CA SER A 125 8.01 -6.30 -4.12
C SER A 125 7.55 -7.20 -5.26
N THR A 126 6.25 -7.44 -5.31
CA THR A 126 5.60 -8.23 -6.35
C THR A 126 4.46 -7.43 -6.94
N ILE A 127 4.31 -7.49 -8.25
CA ILE A 127 3.14 -7.04 -8.97
C ILE A 127 2.57 -8.21 -9.76
N GLU A 128 1.27 -8.44 -9.68
CA GLU A 128 0.54 -9.46 -10.41
C GLU A 128 -0.55 -8.79 -11.26
N VAL A 129 -0.74 -9.29 -12.47
CA VAL A 129 -1.72 -8.81 -13.44
C VAL A 129 -2.83 -9.85 -13.60
N PHE A 130 -4.06 -9.37 -13.62
CA PHE A 130 -5.27 -10.17 -13.78
C PHE A 130 -6.03 -9.75 -15.04
N GLU A 131 -6.91 -10.62 -15.53
CA GLU A 131 -7.77 -10.31 -16.66
C GLU A 131 -8.74 -9.16 -16.34
N THR A 132 -9.20 -9.06 -15.09
CA THR A 132 -10.14 -8.02 -14.64
C THR A 132 -9.81 -7.50 -13.24
N SER A 133 -10.34 -6.32 -12.91
CA SER A 133 -10.27 -5.75 -11.56
C SER A 133 -10.96 -6.61 -10.50
N GLU A 134 -12.05 -7.30 -10.83
CA GLU A 134 -12.69 -8.25 -9.92
C GLU A 134 -11.77 -9.44 -9.62
N GLY A 135 -10.99 -9.89 -10.61
CA GLY A 135 -9.98 -10.92 -10.45
C GLY A 135 -8.88 -10.53 -9.45
N ALA A 136 -8.37 -9.30 -9.58
CA ALA A 136 -7.40 -8.74 -8.63
C ALA A 136 -8.00 -8.57 -7.22
N ALA A 137 -9.23 -8.08 -7.11
CA ALA A 137 -9.94 -7.96 -5.84
C ALA A 137 -10.19 -9.31 -5.17
N LEU A 138 -10.50 -10.35 -5.95
CA LEU A 138 -10.62 -11.72 -5.44
C LEU A 138 -9.28 -12.26 -4.96
N ALA A 139 -8.17 -11.92 -5.62
CA ALA A 139 -6.84 -12.40 -5.24
C ALA A 139 -6.36 -11.90 -3.86
N ILE A 140 -6.80 -10.72 -3.42
CA ILE A 140 -6.52 -10.16 -2.08
C ILE A 140 -7.53 -10.59 -1.01
N SER A 141 -8.58 -11.33 -1.38
CA SER A 141 -9.63 -11.77 -0.44
C SER A 141 -9.14 -12.82 0.58
N PRO A 142 -9.91 -13.07 1.66
CA PRO A 142 -9.61 -14.10 2.65
C PRO A 142 -9.39 -15.51 2.10
N ASP A 143 -10.06 -15.86 0.99
CA ASP A 143 -9.98 -17.20 0.41
C ASP A 143 -8.63 -17.48 -0.26
N TRP A 144 -7.94 -16.43 -0.73
CA TRP A 144 -6.77 -16.57 -1.60
C TRP A 144 -5.50 -15.92 -1.06
N TYR A 145 -5.64 -14.86 -0.28
CA TYR A 145 -4.51 -14.08 0.14
C TYR A 145 -3.83 -14.70 1.37
N LYS A 146 -2.51 -14.86 1.27
CA LYS A 146 -1.70 -15.63 2.23
C LYS A 146 -1.80 -15.14 3.68
N ALA A 147 -2.10 -13.86 3.90
CA ALA A 147 -2.27 -13.30 5.24
C ALA A 147 -3.38 -13.98 6.05
N TYR A 148 -4.40 -14.52 5.37
CA TYR A 148 -5.55 -15.19 5.99
C TYR A 148 -5.37 -16.70 6.09
N LEU A 149 -4.35 -17.25 5.43
CA LEU A 149 -4.09 -18.69 5.36
C LEU A 149 -3.11 -19.17 6.43
N THR A 150 -2.44 -18.25 7.12
CA THR A 150 -1.61 -18.54 8.30
C THR A 150 -2.47 -18.70 9.55
N GLU A 151 -2.10 -19.61 10.45
CA GLU A 151 -2.81 -19.80 11.72
C GLU A 151 -2.77 -18.52 12.57
N GLY A 152 -3.92 -17.85 12.69
CA GLY A 152 -4.10 -16.61 13.44
C GLY A 152 -4.90 -15.57 12.63
N GLU A 153 -5.68 -14.74 13.31
CA GLU A 153 -6.26 -13.56 12.65
C GLU A 153 -5.11 -12.64 12.23
N PRO A 154 -5.06 -12.18 10.97
CA PRO A 154 -4.03 -11.23 10.57
C PRO A 154 -4.18 -9.97 11.43
N PRO A 155 -3.14 -9.56 12.19
CA PRO A 155 -3.23 -8.36 12.99
C PRO A 155 -3.30 -7.16 12.04
N THR A 156 -4.51 -6.64 11.85
CA THR A 156 -4.76 -5.38 11.15
C THR A 156 -4.30 -4.23 12.03
N LEU A 157 -3.45 -3.34 11.51
CA LEU A 157 -3.06 -2.12 12.23
C LEU A 157 -4.25 -1.14 12.30
N GLU A 158 -4.41 -0.47 13.44
CA GLU A 158 -5.59 0.37 13.78
C GLU A 158 -5.84 1.53 12.80
N ASP A 159 -4.80 2.01 12.11
CA ASP A 159 -4.89 3.12 11.15
C ASP A 159 -5.04 2.67 9.67
N GLY A 160 -5.08 1.36 9.44
CA GLY A 160 -5.33 0.75 8.13
C GLY A 160 -4.32 1.11 7.04
N CYS A 161 -4.66 0.79 5.80
CA CYS A 161 -3.95 1.22 4.62
C CYS A 161 -4.94 1.82 3.62
N ASN A 162 -4.60 2.95 3.03
CA ASN A 162 -5.45 3.69 2.09
C ASN A 162 -4.76 3.86 0.73
N ILE A 163 -4.34 2.74 0.13
CA ILE A 163 -3.68 2.69 -1.18
C ILE A 163 -4.56 1.90 -2.14
N GLY A 164 -4.78 2.43 -3.34
CA GLY A 164 -5.54 1.73 -4.38
C GLY A 164 -7.04 1.55 -4.08
N ASN A 165 -7.63 0.47 -4.60
CA ASN A 165 -9.05 0.14 -4.47
C ASN A 165 -9.35 -0.66 -3.20
N ALA A 166 -8.45 -1.55 -2.81
CA ALA A 166 -8.46 -2.28 -1.56
C ALA A 166 -7.02 -2.36 -1.06
N CYS A 167 -6.82 -2.26 0.26
CA CYS A 167 -5.50 -2.42 0.84
C CYS A 167 -5.54 -3.21 2.15
N LEU A 168 -4.52 -4.02 2.35
CA LEU A 168 -4.23 -4.77 3.55
C LEU A 168 -2.84 -4.39 4.03
N LEU A 169 -2.75 -4.03 5.31
CA LEU A 169 -1.50 -3.87 6.02
C LEU A 169 -1.55 -4.83 7.21
N TYR A 170 -0.60 -5.75 7.25
CA TYR A 170 -0.47 -6.72 8.33
C TYR A 170 0.98 -6.94 8.70
N HIS A 171 1.20 -7.48 9.88
CA HIS A 171 2.54 -7.74 10.38
C HIS A 171 2.65 -9.11 11.05
N SER A 172 3.87 -9.61 11.15
CA SER A 172 4.19 -10.79 11.96
C SER A 172 5.52 -10.55 12.67
N SER A 173 5.70 -11.18 13.82
CA SER A 173 6.93 -11.12 14.59
C SER A 173 7.38 -12.52 14.98
N LYS A 174 8.70 -12.69 15.08
CA LYS A 174 9.32 -13.94 15.53
C LYS A 174 10.44 -13.61 16.50
N HIS A 175 10.29 -14.08 17.73
CA HIS A 175 11.33 -14.00 18.75
C HIS A 175 12.29 -15.19 18.65
N ASP A 176 13.60 -14.92 18.64
CA ASP A 176 14.64 -15.94 18.73
C ASP A 176 15.21 -16.00 20.17
N PRO A 177 14.92 -17.06 20.95
CA PRO A 177 15.40 -17.16 22.32
C PRO A 177 16.93 -17.31 22.44
N ALA A 178 17.64 -17.71 21.39
CA ALA A 178 19.08 -17.89 21.43
C ALA A 178 19.85 -16.57 21.37
N THR A 179 19.34 -15.61 20.59
CA THR A 179 19.93 -14.28 20.42
C THR A 179 19.20 -13.20 21.23
N ASN A 180 18.02 -13.53 21.78
CA ASN A 180 17.09 -12.61 22.41
C ASN A 180 16.69 -11.44 21.48
N LEU A 181 16.69 -11.67 20.17
CA LEU A 181 16.30 -10.70 19.16
C LEU A 181 14.92 -11.03 18.61
N THR A 182 14.18 -9.98 18.24
CA THR A 182 12.88 -10.12 17.58
C THR A 182 13.03 -9.65 16.14
N THR A 183 12.66 -10.51 15.19
CA THR A 183 12.50 -10.13 13.80
C THR A 183 11.04 -9.78 13.56
N VAL A 184 10.79 -8.66 12.89
CA VAL A 184 9.46 -8.25 12.45
C VAL A 184 9.38 -8.25 10.93
N ARG A 185 8.17 -8.44 10.43
CA ARG A 185 7.83 -8.33 9.04
C ARG A 185 6.55 -7.52 8.93
N TYR A 186 6.56 -6.48 8.11
CA TYR A 186 5.36 -5.77 7.68
C TYR A 186 5.12 -6.06 6.21
N GLU A 187 3.85 -6.24 5.86
CA GLU A 187 3.40 -6.55 4.51
C GLU A 187 2.25 -5.62 4.16
N VAL A 188 2.38 -4.91 3.04
CA VAL A 188 1.32 -4.11 2.43
C VAL A 188 0.93 -4.80 1.13
N ALA A 189 -0.35 -5.07 0.96
CA ALA A 189 -0.89 -5.48 -0.32
C ALA A 189 -2.06 -4.61 -0.70
N PHE A 190 -2.10 -4.19 -1.96
CA PHE A 190 -3.19 -3.39 -2.47
C PHE A 190 -3.56 -3.80 -3.88
N THR A 191 -4.81 -3.54 -4.25
CA THR A 191 -5.27 -3.68 -5.62
C THR A 191 -5.41 -2.32 -6.26
N TYR A 192 -5.13 -2.23 -7.55
CA TYR A 192 -5.42 -1.04 -8.35
C TYR A 192 -5.79 -1.49 -9.76
N ARG A 193 -7.06 -1.24 -10.15
CA ARG A 193 -7.66 -1.86 -11.34
C ARG A 193 -7.46 -3.38 -11.31
N ASN A 194 -6.94 -3.98 -12.38
CA ASN A 194 -6.63 -5.39 -12.52
C ASN A 194 -5.21 -5.78 -12.05
N LEU A 195 -4.63 -5.02 -11.11
CA LEU A 195 -3.33 -5.29 -10.52
C LEU A 195 -3.49 -5.66 -9.04
N LEU A 196 -2.69 -6.63 -8.58
CA LEU A 196 -2.38 -6.85 -7.17
C LEU A 196 -0.91 -6.51 -6.94
N VAL A 197 -0.64 -5.60 -6.03
CA VAL A 197 0.70 -5.26 -5.58
C VAL A 197 0.90 -5.79 -4.18
N TRP A 198 2.08 -6.32 -3.91
CA TRP A 198 2.51 -6.74 -2.58
C TRP A 198 3.92 -6.25 -2.30
N VAL A 199 4.10 -5.54 -1.19
CA VAL A 199 5.38 -5.03 -0.71
C VAL A 199 5.58 -5.52 0.71
N MET A 200 6.71 -6.17 0.98
CA MET A 200 7.10 -6.68 2.28
C MET A 200 8.45 -6.14 2.69
N GLY A 201 8.54 -5.59 3.89
CA GLY A 201 9.79 -5.28 4.56
C GLY A 201 9.97 -6.16 5.79
N ARG A 202 11.19 -6.68 5.99
CA ARG A 202 11.54 -7.44 7.21
C ARG A 202 12.90 -7.03 7.74
N GLY A 203 13.10 -7.21 9.04
CA GLY A 203 14.32 -6.89 9.75
C GLY A 203 14.15 -7.05 11.27
N LEU A 204 15.10 -6.53 12.04
CA LEU A 204 14.94 -6.47 13.50
C LEU A 204 13.81 -5.50 13.87
N ASP A 205 13.17 -5.73 15.02
CA ASP A 205 12.11 -4.85 15.54
C ASP A 205 12.56 -3.39 15.76
N VAL A 206 13.84 -3.19 16.06
CA VAL A 206 14.47 -1.86 16.16
C VAL A 206 14.76 -1.20 14.81
N ASP A 207 14.84 -1.97 13.73
CA ASP A 207 15.23 -1.50 12.39
C ASP A 207 14.02 -1.19 11.50
N VAL A 208 12.85 -1.72 11.82
CA VAL A 208 11.71 -1.75 10.89
C VAL A 208 10.47 -1.13 11.51
N THR A 209 9.98 -0.08 10.85
CA THR A 209 8.70 0.57 11.16
C THR A 209 7.65 0.24 10.10
N PRO A 210 6.35 0.24 10.47
CA PRO A 210 5.27 0.07 9.50
C PRO A 210 5.28 1.19 8.44
N ASP A 211 5.54 2.44 8.84
CA ASP A 211 5.56 3.60 7.94
C ASP A 211 6.59 3.47 6.82
N TYR A 212 7.75 2.88 7.11
CA TYR A 212 8.77 2.65 6.09
C TYR A 212 8.21 1.75 4.97
N VAL A 213 7.57 0.63 5.34
CA VAL A 213 7.01 -0.32 4.37
C VAL A 213 5.78 0.26 3.67
N LEU A 214 4.96 1.05 4.37
CA LEU A 214 3.82 1.74 3.80
C LEU A 214 4.25 2.79 2.76
N ASN A 215 5.29 3.57 3.04
CA ASN A 215 5.86 4.54 2.09
C ASN A 215 6.43 3.83 0.85
N ALA A 216 7.13 2.70 1.03
CA ALA A 216 7.60 1.90 -0.11
C ALA A 216 6.44 1.39 -0.99
N ALA A 217 5.33 0.98 -0.39
CA ALA A 217 4.12 0.58 -1.12
C ALA A 217 3.46 1.77 -1.84
N GLN A 218 3.43 2.94 -1.20
CA GLN A 218 2.95 4.18 -1.82
C GLN A 218 3.78 4.57 -3.04
N THR A 219 5.12 4.45 -2.97
CA THR A 219 5.99 4.69 -4.13
C THR A 219 5.64 3.79 -5.32
N VAL A 220 5.36 2.51 -5.07
CA VAL A 220 4.92 1.58 -6.14
C VAL A 220 3.58 2.01 -6.73
N TYR A 221 2.62 2.42 -5.89
CA TYR A 221 1.33 2.95 -6.35
C TYR A 221 1.50 4.19 -7.24
N ASP A 222 2.33 5.15 -6.80
CA ASP A 222 2.58 6.39 -7.53
C ASP A 222 3.21 6.12 -8.90
N LYS A 223 4.13 5.15 -9.00
CA LYS A 223 4.71 4.70 -10.28
C LYS A 223 3.65 4.14 -11.23
N ILE A 224 2.71 3.35 -10.71
CA ILE A 224 1.61 2.80 -11.52
C ILE A 224 0.71 3.93 -12.02
N VAL A 225 0.31 4.87 -11.15
CA VAL A 225 -0.52 6.01 -11.53
C VAL A 225 0.19 6.91 -12.57
N GLN A 226 1.48 7.13 -12.40
CA GLN A 226 2.31 7.91 -13.33
C GLN A 226 2.43 7.21 -14.70
N TYR A 227 2.61 5.89 -14.71
CA TYR A 227 2.63 5.10 -15.95
C TYR A 227 1.31 5.26 -16.73
N GLU A 228 0.17 5.20 -16.05
CA GLU A 228 -1.15 5.38 -16.67
C GLU A 228 -1.40 6.78 -17.21
N SER A 229 -0.87 7.81 -16.54
CA SER A 229 -1.03 9.19 -17.00
C SER A 229 -0.15 9.52 -18.22
N GLY A 230 0.69 8.58 -18.67
CA GLY A 230 1.66 8.78 -19.75
C GLY A 230 2.74 9.82 -19.41
N SER A 231 2.86 10.21 -18.14
CA SER A 231 3.80 11.22 -17.68
C SER A 231 5.13 10.55 -17.34
N LYS A 232 5.96 10.29 -18.34
CA LYS A 232 7.36 9.84 -18.09
C LYS A 232 8.23 11.00 -17.64
#